data_AF-A0A1Z9QR43-F1
#
_entry.id   AF-A0A1Z9QR43-F1
#
_cell.length_a   1.000
_cell.length_b   1.000
_cell.length_c   1.000
_cell.angle_alpha   90.00
_cell.angle_beta   90.00
_cell.angle_gamma   90.00
#
_symmetry.space_group_name_H-M   'P 1'
#
loop_
_entity.id
_entity.type
_entity.pdbx_description
1 polymer ?
#
loop_
_entity_poly.entity_id
_entity_poly.type
_entity_poly.pdbx_seq_one_letter_code
_entity_poly.pdbx_strand_id
1 'polypeptide(L)'
;MEFFLEVIRSVLLREIDRSRPVIQSDPSNASQPSQSCLAEHTQPRCIKCMVYQMCLSPAERMIDDDSTSLKKVPMSQEPLIQSRPRMGALWALLLLAIVVGLFGFFCNQSDWISAATTLAIGIAAFGGFRIGALKAFAFLISATATFYLAPHLGMRFENTFSNWIGTTGLANRFYTVLTTGLIVFLLSVIVTLKLGNRILKGRPKATLMNHWLGFLLGGIQGFLFVVILLGALLTMQKVNAERLGEGTPITERAQMFAKIFDKTSEQAKVSRLAPIVAQLNPFEHVPQLKNIGEWQRGMETLIDPTKLNALLDQPAIQELKNRVDVTETIAKLNEDPETRKLLNSNKPVSKELAIKLLYHPAILDLIDQAKFREAAMSAFRDTIKPHTGPGSG
;
A
#
# COMPACT_ATOMS: atom_id res chain seq x y z
N MET A 1 4.50 4.56 -2.11
CA MET A 1 4.81 4.14 -0.72
C MET A 1 5.10 5.34 0.18
N GLU A 2 5.89 6.33 -0.28
CA GLU A 2 6.16 7.56 0.50
C GLU A 2 4.91 8.36 0.87
N PHE A 3 3.94 8.53 -0.03
CA PHE A 3 2.65 9.17 0.31
C PHE A 3 1.88 8.42 1.42
N PHE A 4 1.97 7.08 1.44
CA PHE A 4 1.34 6.25 2.46
C PHE A 4 2.05 6.39 3.81
N LEU A 5 3.38 6.48 3.80
CA LEU A 5 4.19 6.80 4.97
C LEU A 5 3.92 8.23 5.45
N GLU A 6 3.70 9.19 4.56
CA GLU A 6 3.42 10.59 4.89
C GLU A 6 2.01 10.75 5.50
N VAL A 7 1.01 10.02 4.99
CA VAL A 7 -0.35 9.97 5.57
C VAL A 7 -0.32 9.27 6.93
N ILE A 8 0.39 8.15 7.07
CA ILE A 8 0.57 7.48 8.36
C ILE A 8 1.31 8.39 9.35
N ARG A 9 2.36 9.09 8.89
CA ARG A 9 3.15 10.04 9.68
C ARG A 9 2.31 11.23 10.12
N SER A 10 1.51 11.83 9.24
CA SER A 10 0.66 12.97 9.59
C SER A 10 -0.49 12.59 10.52
N VAL A 11 -1.06 11.39 10.38
CA VAL A 11 -2.04 10.86 11.35
C VAL A 11 -1.39 10.52 12.70
N LEU A 12 -0.20 9.91 12.71
CA LEU A 12 0.55 9.60 13.93
C LEU A 12 1.04 10.86 14.66
N LEU A 13 1.59 11.84 13.94
CA LEU A 13 2.08 13.09 14.52
C LEU A 13 0.94 13.92 15.11
N ARG A 14 -0.20 14.00 14.42
CA ARG A 14 -1.39 14.68 14.93
C ARG A 14 -1.94 14.03 16.21
N GLU A 15 -1.77 12.72 16.36
CA GLU A 15 -2.20 11.99 17.57
C GLU A 15 -1.14 12.03 18.70
N ILE A 16 0.15 12.15 18.37
CA ILE A 16 1.24 12.38 19.34
C ILE A 16 1.13 13.78 19.94
N ASP A 17 0.83 14.81 19.13
CA ASP A 17 0.65 16.18 19.63
C ASP A 17 -0.56 16.29 20.57
N ARG A 18 -1.61 15.51 20.28
CA ARG A 18 -2.80 15.37 21.15
C ARG A 18 -2.53 14.62 22.47
N SER A 19 -1.38 13.94 22.56
CA SER A 19 -0.99 13.15 23.73
C SER A 19 0.00 13.87 24.65
N ARG A 20 0.44 15.10 24.32
CA ARG A 20 1.26 15.90 25.25
C ARG A 20 0.38 16.36 26.42
N PRO A 21 0.74 16.04 27.67
CA PRO A 21 0.07 16.62 28.82
C PRO A 21 0.31 18.13 28.80
N VAL A 22 -0.78 18.90 28.83
CA VAL A 22 -0.72 20.33 29.13
C VAL A 22 -0.28 20.40 30.60
N ILE A 23 1.00 20.71 30.83
CA ILE A 23 1.48 21.07 32.17
C ILE A 23 0.87 22.44 32.44
N GLN A 24 -0.27 22.44 33.13
CA GLN A 24 -0.89 23.64 33.65
C GLN A 24 -0.01 24.11 34.81
N SER A 25 0.92 25.01 34.52
CA SER A 25 1.72 25.68 35.54
C SER A 25 0.78 26.56 36.36
N ASP A 26 0.54 26.17 37.61
CA ASP A 26 -0.17 26.98 38.60
C ASP A 26 0.51 28.36 38.73
N PRO A 27 -0.19 29.47 38.45
CA PRO A 27 0.37 30.82 38.58
C PRO A 27 0.38 31.35 40.03
N SER A 28 0.14 30.52 41.06
CA SER A 28 -0.06 30.98 42.44
C SER A 28 1.15 30.88 43.38
N ASN A 29 2.37 30.73 42.88
CA ASN A 29 3.59 30.81 43.70
C ASN A 29 4.62 31.74 43.06
N ALA A 30 4.34 33.04 43.10
CA ALA A 30 5.30 34.10 42.81
C ALA A 30 5.61 34.86 44.10
N SER A 31 6.54 34.32 44.89
CA SER A 31 7.29 35.07 45.90
C SER A 31 8.71 35.32 45.40
N GLN A 32 8.95 36.54 44.93
CA GLN A 32 10.27 37.18 44.72
C GLN A 32 11.04 37.33 46.05
N PRO A 33 12.29 37.85 46.07
CA PRO A 33 13.44 37.63 45.18
C PRO A 33 14.75 37.39 45.98
N SER A 34 15.83 36.97 45.32
CA SER A 34 17.18 37.32 45.76
C SER A 34 18.08 37.62 44.56
N GLN A 35 18.62 38.84 44.61
CA GLN A 35 19.58 39.44 43.71
C GLN A 35 20.92 38.71 43.75
N SER A 36 21.59 38.57 42.61
CA SER A 36 23.02 38.88 42.50
C SER A 36 23.45 39.04 41.04
N CYS A 37 24.23 40.09 40.83
CA CYS A 37 24.75 40.63 39.58
C CYS A 37 25.88 39.77 38.99
N LEU A 38 26.05 39.85 37.66
CA LEU A 38 27.29 40.22 36.92
C LEU A 38 27.02 39.95 35.42
N ALA A 39 26.90 40.99 34.57
CA ALA A 39 27.93 41.48 33.63
C ALA A 39 28.50 40.33 32.74
N GLU A 40 28.47 40.36 31.41
CA GLU A 40 29.03 41.38 30.52
C GLU A 40 28.74 41.04 29.03
N HIS A 41 28.69 42.07 28.16
CA HIS A 41 28.83 42.12 26.68
C HIS A 41 28.68 40.82 25.84
N THR A 42 27.92 40.75 24.74
CA THR A 42 28.07 41.59 23.53
C THR A 42 26.92 41.26 22.54
N GLN A 43 26.27 42.29 22.00
CA GLN A 43 25.38 42.22 20.83
C GLN A 43 26.23 42.38 19.55
N PRO A 44 25.82 41.89 18.37
CA PRO A 44 24.83 42.64 17.60
C PRO A 44 23.85 41.79 16.73
N ARG A 45 22.64 42.38 16.55
CA ARG A 45 21.82 42.54 15.31
C ARG A 45 21.66 41.35 14.34
N CYS A 46 20.55 41.10 13.65
CA CYS A 46 19.19 41.64 13.52
C CYS A 46 18.54 40.79 12.37
N ILE A 47 17.27 41.04 12.04
CA ILE A 47 16.54 40.66 10.81
C ILE A 47 15.74 39.34 10.86
N LYS A 48 14.49 39.41 11.37
CA LYS A 48 13.26 38.95 10.68
C LYS A 48 12.03 39.04 11.61
N CYS A 49 11.50 40.26 11.75
CA CYS A 49 10.11 40.49 12.15
C CYS A 49 9.54 41.53 11.17
N MET A 50 9.01 41.05 10.05
CA MET A 50 8.31 41.93 9.10
C MET A 50 7.40 41.11 8.19
N VAL A 51 6.26 40.63 8.70
CA VAL A 51 5.01 40.43 7.93
C VAL A 51 3.86 40.36 8.93
N TYR A 52 3.30 41.51 9.32
CA TYR A 52 1.91 41.63 9.79
C TYR A 52 1.57 43.12 9.84
N GLN A 53 1.20 43.70 8.70
CA GLN A 53 0.38 44.90 8.63
C GLN A 53 0.16 45.24 7.16
N MET A 54 -1.01 44.91 6.62
CA MET A 54 -1.78 45.79 5.75
C MET A 54 -3.11 45.13 5.37
N CYS A 55 -4.14 45.96 5.29
CA CYS A 55 -5.54 45.70 4.95
C CYS A 55 -6.45 45.31 6.11
N LEU A 56 -6.93 46.34 6.84
CA LEU A 56 -8.36 46.54 7.07
C LEU A 56 -8.61 48.03 7.36
N SER A 57 -9.37 48.65 6.47
CA SER A 57 -9.83 50.05 6.51
C SER A 57 -10.95 50.21 7.54
N PRO A 58 -11.08 51.39 8.19
CA PRO A 58 -12.16 51.67 9.14
C PRO A 58 -13.37 52.24 8.40
N ALA A 59 -14.57 51.81 8.78
CA ALA A 59 -15.81 52.53 8.50
C ALA A 59 -16.82 52.28 9.63
N GLU A 60 -17.28 53.38 10.18
CA GLU A 60 -18.14 53.54 11.35
C GLU A 60 -19.56 52.99 11.16
N ARG A 61 -20.13 52.51 12.28
CA ARG A 61 -21.54 52.62 12.75
C ARG A 61 -21.63 51.71 13.99
N MET A 62 -21.55 52.20 15.23
CA MET A 62 -22.48 53.07 15.95
C MET A 62 -23.94 52.60 15.81
N ILE A 63 -24.35 51.61 16.61
CA ILE A 63 -25.74 51.41 17.10
C ILE A 63 -25.69 50.68 18.45
N ASP A 64 -26.22 51.39 19.45
CA ASP A 64 -26.89 51.02 20.70
C ASP A 64 -26.44 49.84 21.59
N ASP A 65 -26.06 50.28 22.80
CA ASP A 65 -26.31 49.61 24.07
C ASP A 65 -27.76 49.07 24.16
N ASP A 66 -27.90 47.75 24.23
CA ASP A 66 -29.01 47.16 24.97
C ASP A 66 -28.48 46.08 25.92
N SER A 67 -28.30 46.51 27.15
CA SER A 67 -28.04 45.71 28.32
C SER A 67 -29.17 44.72 28.61
N THR A 68 -28.83 43.60 29.25
CA THR A 68 -29.74 42.64 29.94
C THR A 68 -30.26 41.43 29.17
N SER A 69 -29.35 40.51 28.84
CA SER A 69 -29.63 39.08 28.92
C SER A 69 -28.30 38.31 29.02
N LEU A 70 -27.74 38.29 30.22
CA LEU A 70 -26.57 37.49 30.58
C LEU A 70 -26.97 36.01 30.58
N LYS A 71 -27.10 35.46 29.37
CA LYS A 71 -27.36 34.04 29.10
C LYS A 71 -26.13 33.29 29.58
N LYS A 72 -26.21 32.80 30.82
CA LYS A 72 -25.22 31.96 31.50
C LYS A 72 -24.72 30.91 30.50
N VAL A 73 -23.57 31.17 29.88
CA VAL A 73 -22.94 30.23 28.95
C VAL A 73 -22.69 29.00 29.79
N PRO A 74 -23.32 27.85 29.48
CA PRO A 74 -23.14 26.66 30.28
C PRO A 74 -21.65 26.36 30.31
N MET A 75 -21.12 26.43 31.53
CA MET A 75 -19.74 26.16 31.89
C MET A 75 -19.28 24.94 31.07
N SER A 76 -18.35 25.20 30.15
CA SER A 76 -17.80 24.22 29.22
C SER A 76 -17.37 23.01 30.02
N GLN A 77 -18.17 21.93 29.99
CA GLN A 77 -17.82 20.67 30.59
C GLN A 77 -16.48 20.26 29.98
N GLU A 78 -15.41 20.35 30.76
CA GLU A 78 -14.12 19.81 30.38
C GLU A 78 -14.37 18.37 29.92
N PRO A 79 -13.98 18.01 28.69
CA PRO A 79 -14.20 16.69 28.18
C PRO A 79 -13.44 15.73 29.10
N LEU A 80 -14.21 14.98 29.92
CA LEU A 80 -13.72 13.92 30.80
C LEU A 80 -12.60 13.19 30.08
N ILE A 81 -11.37 13.37 30.55
CA ILE A 81 -10.16 12.77 29.97
C ILE A 81 -10.42 11.28 29.97
N GLN A 82 -10.76 10.76 28.79
CA GLN A 82 -11.18 9.38 28.61
C GLN A 82 -9.96 8.52 28.94
N SER A 83 -9.94 7.97 30.15
CA SER A 83 -8.82 7.16 30.64
C SER A 83 -8.63 6.00 29.67
N ARG A 84 -7.57 6.04 28.87
CA ARG A 84 -7.24 4.95 27.95
C ARG A 84 -7.16 3.66 28.78
N PRO A 85 -7.77 2.56 28.31
CA PRO A 85 -7.65 1.27 28.99
C PRO A 85 -6.16 0.93 29.06
N ARG A 86 -5.57 1.11 30.23
CA ARG A 86 -4.18 0.72 30.47
C ARG A 86 -4.20 -0.79 30.58
N MET A 87 -3.61 -1.46 29.59
CA MET A 87 -3.09 -2.80 29.82
C MET A 87 -2.29 -2.71 31.12
N GLY A 88 -2.58 -3.57 32.10
CA GLY A 88 -1.79 -3.57 33.33
C GLY A 88 -0.32 -3.61 32.93
N ALA A 89 0.48 -2.65 33.40
CA ALA A 89 1.86 -2.48 32.94
C ALA A 89 2.64 -3.81 33.03
N LEU A 90 2.32 -4.63 34.03
CA LEU A 90 2.81 -5.98 34.23
C LEU A 90 2.52 -6.91 33.03
N TRP A 91 1.30 -6.92 32.49
CA TRP A 91 0.95 -7.74 31.32
C TRP A 91 1.68 -7.29 30.05
N ALA A 92 1.82 -5.98 29.86
CA ALA A 92 2.57 -5.44 28.72
C ALA A 92 4.06 -5.81 28.81
N LEU A 93 4.66 -5.71 30.01
CA LEU A 93 6.03 -6.13 30.28
C LEU A 93 6.22 -7.64 30.09
N LEU A 94 5.26 -8.46 30.54
CA LEU A 94 5.29 -9.91 30.36
C LEU A 94 5.29 -10.30 28.88
N LEU A 95 4.37 -9.73 28.09
CA LEU A 95 4.33 -10.01 26.65
C LEU A 95 5.57 -9.51 25.92
N LEU A 96 6.10 -8.34 26.29
CA LEU A 96 7.35 -7.84 25.74
C LEU A 96 8.52 -8.77 26.06
N ALA A 97 8.61 -9.25 27.31
CA ALA A 97 9.62 -10.21 27.74
C ALA A 97 9.52 -11.53 26.96
N ILE A 98 8.30 -12.02 26.69
CA ILE A 98 8.08 -13.22 25.85
C ILE A 98 8.58 -12.99 24.43
N VAL A 99 8.20 -11.87 23.79
CA VAL A 99 8.61 -11.57 22.40
C VAL A 99 10.12 -11.39 22.29
N VAL A 100 10.73 -10.63 23.22
CA VAL A 100 12.17 -10.40 23.26
C VAL A 100 12.94 -11.68 23.60
N GLY A 101 12.40 -12.50 24.51
CA GLY A 101 12.97 -13.81 24.86
C GLY A 101 12.99 -14.78 23.68
N LEU A 102 11.89 -14.89 22.94
CA LEU A 102 11.82 -15.69 21.71
C LEU A 102 12.73 -15.14 20.61
N PHE A 103 12.77 -13.81 20.44
CA PHE A 103 13.71 -13.17 19.51
C PHE A 103 15.16 -13.50 19.85
N GLY A 104 15.56 -13.35 21.12
CA GLY A 104 16.91 -13.69 21.60
C GLY A 104 17.24 -15.17 21.42
N PHE A 105 16.26 -16.06 21.66
CA PHE A 105 16.40 -17.49 21.43
C PHE A 105 16.70 -17.83 19.96
N PHE A 106 16.01 -17.20 19.01
CA PHE A 106 16.27 -17.39 17.57
C PHE A 106 17.58 -16.76 17.12
N CYS A 107 17.95 -15.58 17.64
CA CYS A 107 19.26 -14.98 17.39
C CYS A 107 20.40 -15.89 17.89
N ASN A 108 20.25 -16.52 19.05
CA ASN A 108 21.24 -17.47 19.57
C ASN A 108 21.42 -18.71 18.67
N GLN A 109 20.39 -19.10 17.92
CA GLN A 109 20.45 -20.19 16.93
C GLN A 109 20.91 -19.73 15.55
N SER A 110 21.28 -18.46 15.37
CA SER A 110 21.58 -17.86 14.08
C SER A 110 20.45 -17.94 13.03
N ASP A 111 19.20 -18.15 13.47
CA ASP A 111 18.01 -18.15 12.59
C ASP A 111 17.41 -16.74 12.54
N TRP A 112 18.07 -15.87 11.77
CA TRP A 112 17.70 -14.46 11.63
C TRP A 112 16.29 -14.26 11.04
N ILE A 113 15.82 -15.18 10.22
CA ILE A 113 14.48 -15.12 9.60
C ILE A 113 13.40 -15.40 10.64
N SER A 114 13.57 -16.44 11.46
CA SER A 114 12.67 -16.72 12.59
C SER A 114 12.67 -15.59 13.62
N ALA A 115 13.85 -15.01 13.91
CA ALA A 115 13.98 -13.87 14.80
C ALA A 115 13.20 -12.65 14.26
N ALA A 116 13.46 -12.25 13.01
CA ALA A 116 12.79 -11.12 12.36
C ALA A 116 11.27 -11.34 12.27
N THR A 117 10.83 -12.57 11.97
CA THR A 117 9.42 -12.95 11.93
C THR A 117 8.76 -12.81 13.29
N THR A 118 9.38 -13.32 14.35
CA THR A 118 8.88 -13.22 15.72
C THR A 118 8.72 -11.78 16.14
N LEU A 119 9.71 -10.94 15.84
CA LEU A 119 9.66 -9.50 16.13
C LEU A 119 8.54 -8.81 15.35
N ALA A 120 8.40 -9.10 14.04
CA ALA A 120 7.35 -8.53 13.20
C ALA A 120 5.95 -8.91 13.70
N ILE A 121 5.73 -10.18 14.04
CA ILE A 121 4.46 -10.67 14.60
C ILE A 121 4.19 -10.02 15.97
N GLY A 122 5.20 -9.91 16.83
CA GLY A 122 5.09 -9.27 18.14
C GLY A 122 4.71 -7.79 18.03
N ILE A 123 5.35 -7.05 17.13
CA ILE A 123 5.02 -5.64 16.85
C ILE A 123 3.59 -5.53 16.29
N ALA A 124 3.21 -6.39 15.34
CA ALA A 124 1.87 -6.40 14.77
C ALA A 124 0.79 -6.73 15.82
N ALA A 125 1.04 -7.70 16.70
CA ALA A 125 0.14 -8.04 17.80
C ALA A 125 0.00 -6.88 18.79
N PHE A 126 1.09 -6.22 19.18
CA PHE A 126 1.05 -5.06 20.06
C PHE A 126 0.35 -3.84 19.41
N GLY A 127 0.58 -3.62 18.11
CA GLY A 127 -0.16 -2.64 17.31
C GLY A 127 -1.66 -2.96 17.28
N GLY A 128 -2.01 -4.21 17.05
CA GLY A 128 -3.38 -4.72 17.08
C GLY A 128 -4.05 -4.53 18.44
N PHE A 129 -3.34 -4.74 19.55
CA PHE A 129 -3.85 -4.45 20.89
C PHE A 129 -4.22 -2.98 21.05
N ARG A 130 -3.32 -2.06 20.65
CA ARG A 130 -3.55 -0.61 20.73
C ARG A 130 -4.69 -0.14 19.85
N ILE A 131 -4.85 -0.74 18.68
CA ILE A 131 -5.89 -0.38 17.70
C ILE A 131 -7.25 -0.96 18.12
N GLY A 132 -7.27 -2.20 18.60
CA GLY A 132 -8.45 -2.98 18.97
C GLY A 132 -9.08 -3.73 17.78
N ALA A 133 -9.78 -4.83 18.07
CA ALA A 133 -10.33 -5.74 17.07
C ALA A 133 -11.34 -5.08 16.13
N LEU A 134 -12.24 -4.26 16.67
CA LEU A 134 -13.25 -3.56 15.89
C LEU A 134 -12.63 -2.70 14.79
N LYS A 135 -11.52 -2.01 15.08
CA LYS A 135 -10.83 -1.20 14.09
C LYS A 135 -10.07 -2.09 13.09
N ALA A 136 -9.48 -3.19 13.55
CA ALA A 136 -8.84 -4.17 12.66
C ALA A 136 -9.86 -4.79 11.68
N PHE A 137 -11.04 -5.18 12.16
CA PHE A 137 -12.15 -5.63 11.31
C PHE A 137 -12.65 -4.54 10.38
N ALA A 138 -12.73 -3.28 10.85
CA ALA A 138 -13.08 -2.16 10.00
C ALA A 138 -12.12 -2.01 8.83
N PHE A 139 -10.81 -2.17 9.06
CA PHE A 139 -9.80 -2.16 8.00
C PHE A 139 -9.95 -3.36 7.06
N LEU A 140 -10.19 -4.55 7.59
CA LEU A 140 -10.37 -5.75 6.77
C LEU A 140 -11.61 -5.63 5.87
N ILE A 141 -12.77 -5.27 6.44
CA ILE A 141 -14.03 -5.05 5.70
C ILE A 141 -13.83 -3.96 4.64
N SER A 142 -13.15 -2.87 4.99
CA SER A 142 -12.86 -1.78 4.08
C SER A 142 -11.93 -2.20 2.94
N ALA A 143 -10.89 -2.98 3.22
CA ALA A 143 -10.00 -3.52 2.21
C ALA A 143 -10.74 -4.47 1.27
N THR A 144 -11.58 -5.36 1.81
CA THR A 144 -12.42 -6.26 1.01
C THR A 144 -13.39 -5.47 0.13
N ALA A 145 -14.12 -4.50 0.69
CA ALA A 145 -15.02 -3.64 -0.07
C ALA A 145 -14.28 -2.87 -1.18
N THR A 146 -13.09 -2.36 -0.88
CA THR A 146 -12.23 -1.67 -1.84
C THR A 146 -11.79 -2.60 -2.97
N PHE A 147 -11.38 -3.83 -2.66
CA PHE A 147 -10.97 -4.79 -3.66
C PHE A 147 -12.10 -5.11 -4.67
N TYR A 148 -13.33 -5.23 -4.20
CA TYR A 148 -14.49 -5.47 -5.06
C TYR A 148 -14.96 -4.22 -5.82
N LEU A 149 -14.97 -3.05 -5.18
CA LEU A 149 -15.55 -1.83 -5.74
C LEU A 149 -14.57 -1.01 -6.57
N ALA A 150 -13.27 -1.03 -6.25
CA ALA A 150 -12.28 -0.16 -6.89
C ALA A 150 -12.13 -0.41 -8.39
N PRO A 151 -12.08 -1.65 -8.91
CA PRO A 151 -12.00 -1.88 -10.34
C PRO A 151 -13.25 -1.36 -11.07
N HIS A 152 -14.43 -1.67 -10.54
CA HIS A 152 -15.71 -1.29 -11.14
C HIS A 152 -15.94 0.23 -11.17
N LEU A 153 -15.64 0.91 -10.06
CA LEU A 153 -15.77 2.36 -9.98
C LEU A 153 -14.63 3.07 -10.72
N GLY A 154 -13.40 2.55 -10.65
CA GLY A 154 -12.23 3.12 -11.32
C GLY A 154 -12.42 3.23 -12.83
N MET A 155 -12.97 2.19 -13.47
CA MET A 155 -13.28 2.22 -14.91
C MET A 155 -14.33 3.30 -15.26
N ARG A 156 -15.33 3.52 -14.40
CA ARG A 156 -16.35 4.56 -14.64
C ARG A 156 -15.81 5.99 -14.54
N PHE A 157 -14.79 6.21 -13.72
CA PHE A 157 -14.19 7.53 -13.51
C PHE A 157 -12.96 7.81 -14.38
N GLU A 158 -12.54 6.85 -15.21
CA GLU A 158 -11.34 6.94 -16.06
C GLU A 158 -11.31 8.21 -16.91
N ASN A 159 -12.42 8.54 -17.57
CA ASN A 159 -12.53 9.72 -18.43
C ASN A 159 -12.40 11.03 -17.64
N THR A 160 -12.93 11.06 -16.42
CA THR A 160 -12.85 12.26 -15.56
C THR A 160 -11.44 12.46 -15.04
N PHE A 161 -10.77 11.37 -14.64
CA PHE A 161 -9.39 11.41 -14.17
C PHE A 161 -8.39 11.73 -15.28
N SER A 162 -8.60 11.21 -16.50
CA SER A 162 -7.73 11.49 -17.65
C SER A 162 -7.70 12.98 -17.97
N ASN A 163 -8.87 13.64 -17.94
CA ASN A 163 -8.99 15.08 -18.17
C ASN A 163 -8.31 15.93 -17.09
N TRP A 164 -8.19 15.39 -15.86
CA TRP A 164 -7.63 16.13 -14.73
C TRP A 164 -6.12 15.97 -14.58
N ILE A 165 -5.61 14.74 -14.69
CA ILE A 165 -4.18 14.43 -14.52
C ILE A 165 -3.42 14.56 -15.86
N GLY A 166 -4.12 14.49 -17.00
CA GLY A 166 -3.49 14.49 -18.32
C GLY A 166 -2.77 13.18 -18.66
N THR A 167 -2.99 12.12 -17.87
CA THR A 167 -2.48 10.78 -18.16
C THR A 167 -3.47 10.02 -19.05
N THR A 168 -2.94 9.19 -19.94
CA THR A 168 -3.74 8.35 -20.86
C THR A 168 -3.37 6.87 -20.72
N GLY A 169 -4.28 6.00 -21.18
CA GLY A 169 -4.10 4.55 -21.25
C GLY A 169 -3.95 3.82 -19.90
N LEU A 170 -3.20 2.72 -19.89
CA LEU A 170 -3.00 1.82 -18.75
C LEU A 170 -2.53 2.54 -17.47
N ALA A 171 -1.62 3.52 -17.60
CA ALA A 171 -1.15 4.27 -16.44
C ALA A 171 -2.30 5.05 -15.80
N ASN A 172 -3.13 5.73 -16.61
CA ASN A 172 -4.32 6.42 -16.12
C ASN A 172 -5.30 5.44 -15.46
N ARG A 173 -5.55 4.27 -16.07
CA ARG A 173 -6.41 3.22 -15.45
C ARG A 173 -5.89 2.81 -14.09
N PHE A 174 -4.60 2.50 -13.98
CA PHE A 174 -3.99 2.11 -12.72
C PHE A 174 -4.09 3.20 -11.66
N TYR A 175 -3.75 4.45 -12.00
CA TYR A 175 -3.88 5.59 -11.09
C TYR A 175 -5.34 5.84 -10.69
N THR A 176 -6.28 5.71 -11.62
CA THR A 176 -7.71 5.92 -11.36
C THR A 176 -8.26 4.85 -10.43
N VAL A 177 -7.97 3.57 -10.68
CA VAL A 177 -8.37 2.45 -9.81
C VAL A 177 -7.73 2.60 -8.43
N LEU A 178 -6.45 2.94 -8.36
CA LEU A 178 -5.74 3.15 -7.09
C LEU A 178 -6.33 4.31 -6.29
N THR A 179 -6.58 5.45 -6.94
CA THR A 179 -7.09 6.66 -6.29
C THR A 179 -8.54 6.46 -5.85
N THR A 180 -9.37 5.90 -6.73
CA THR A 180 -10.78 5.57 -6.42
C THR A 180 -10.84 4.55 -5.30
N GLY A 181 -10.00 3.51 -5.35
CA GLY A 181 -9.91 2.51 -4.28
C GLY A 181 -9.50 3.13 -2.95
N LEU A 182 -8.52 4.05 -2.94
CA LEU A 182 -8.13 4.76 -1.73
C LEU A 182 -9.29 5.60 -1.15
N ILE A 183 -10.05 6.29 -1.99
CA ILE A 183 -11.21 7.08 -1.56
C ILE A 183 -12.28 6.16 -0.95
N VAL A 184 -12.63 5.08 -1.64
CA VAL A 184 -13.61 4.08 -1.16
C VAL A 184 -13.17 3.49 0.18
N PHE A 185 -11.90 3.11 0.29
CA PHE A 185 -11.30 2.60 1.52
C PHE A 185 -11.43 3.59 2.67
N LEU A 186 -11.05 4.86 2.46
CA LEU A 186 -11.12 5.88 3.50
C LEU A 186 -12.56 6.13 3.96
N LEU A 187 -13.51 6.24 3.02
CA LEU A 187 -14.93 6.41 3.33
C LEU A 187 -15.48 5.22 4.11
N SER A 188 -15.19 3.98 3.67
CA SER A 188 -15.66 2.77 4.35
C SER A 188 -15.04 2.62 5.74
N VAL A 189 -13.76 2.97 5.91
CA VAL A 189 -13.09 2.98 7.21
C VAL A 189 -13.76 3.98 8.14
N ILE A 190 -13.98 5.22 7.69
CA ILE A 190 -14.62 6.28 8.50
C ILE A 190 -16.02 5.84 8.96
N VAL A 191 -16.83 5.31 8.04
CA VAL A 191 -18.20 4.84 8.35
C VAL A 191 -18.17 3.69 9.36
N THR A 192 -17.33 2.68 9.12
CA THR A 192 -17.24 1.50 9.99
C THR A 192 -16.69 1.84 11.37
N LEU A 193 -15.70 2.74 11.45
CA LEU A 193 -15.18 3.23 12.73
C LEU A 193 -16.23 4.05 13.50
N LYS A 194 -16.98 4.94 12.85
CA LYS A 194 -18.07 5.68 13.50
C LYS A 194 -19.13 4.75 14.06
N LEU A 195 -19.56 3.76 13.27
CA LEU A 195 -20.56 2.78 13.67
C LEU A 195 -20.06 1.92 14.84
N GLY A 196 -18.83 1.42 14.74
CA GLY A 196 -18.21 0.62 15.78
C GLY A 196 -18.00 1.37 17.09
N ASN A 197 -17.53 2.62 17.04
CA ASN A 197 -17.38 3.47 18.22
C ASN A 197 -18.73 3.75 18.91
N ARG A 198 -19.81 3.87 18.13
CA ARG A 198 -21.17 4.01 18.67
C ARG A 198 -21.60 2.76 19.45
N ILE A 199 -21.26 1.57 18.96
CA ILE A 199 -21.60 0.28 19.59
C ILE A 199 -20.82 0.07 20.90
N LEU A 200 -19.56 0.51 20.96
CA LEU A 200 -18.72 0.35 22.16
C LEU A 200 -18.96 1.41 23.24
N LYS A 201 -19.69 2.49 22.93
CA LYS A 201 -19.95 3.57 23.87
C LYS A 201 -20.73 3.05 25.09
N GLY A 202 -20.18 3.25 26.28
CA GLY A 202 -20.80 2.84 27.55
C GLY A 202 -20.53 1.40 28.01
N ARG A 203 -19.65 0.63 27.32
CA ARG A 203 -19.34 -0.77 27.68
C ARG A 203 -17.84 -0.96 27.99
N PRO A 204 -17.36 -0.66 29.21
CA PRO A 204 -15.94 -0.73 29.55
C PRO A 204 -15.37 -2.16 29.47
N LYS A 205 -16.14 -3.18 29.89
CA LYS A 205 -15.73 -4.60 29.78
C LYS A 205 -15.52 -5.04 28.32
N ALA A 206 -16.43 -4.64 27.43
CA ALA A 206 -16.33 -4.93 26.00
C ALA A 206 -15.11 -4.22 25.37
N THR A 207 -14.74 -3.05 25.89
CA THR A 207 -13.55 -2.33 25.43
C THR A 207 -12.28 -3.14 25.72
N LEU A 208 -12.11 -3.71 26.92
CA LEU A 208 -10.94 -4.54 27.22
C LEU A 208 -10.87 -5.78 26.32
N MET A 209 -12.00 -6.48 26.16
CA MET A 209 -12.09 -7.66 25.27
C MET A 209 -11.75 -7.30 23.82
N ASN A 210 -12.19 -6.13 23.35
CA ASN A 210 -11.85 -5.61 22.04
C ASN A 210 -10.34 -5.40 21.84
N HIS A 211 -9.60 -4.96 22.87
CA HIS A 211 -8.15 -4.79 22.75
C HIS A 211 -7.42 -6.15 22.73
N TRP A 212 -7.83 -7.11 23.56
CA TRP A 212 -7.27 -8.46 23.52
C TRP A 212 -7.55 -9.21 22.22
N LEU A 213 -8.78 -9.11 21.69
CA LEU A 213 -9.08 -9.61 20.35
C LEU A 213 -8.25 -8.89 19.28
N GLY A 214 -8.00 -7.58 19.47
CA GLY A 214 -7.12 -6.80 18.60
C GLY A 214 -5.69 -7.33 18.60
N PHE A 215 -5.17 -7.74 19.76
CA PHE A 215 -3.86 -8.38 19.88
C PHE A 215 -3.79 -9.68 19.07
N LEU A 216 -4.79 -10.56 19.24
CA LEU A 216 -4.87 -11.83 18.51
C LEU A 216 -4.92 -11.59 17.00
N LEU A 217 -5.80 -10.69 16.54
CA LEU A 217 -5.95 -10.36 15.13
C LEU A 217 -4.69 -9.71 14.55
N GLY A 218 -4.03 -8.85 15.32
CA GLY A 218 -2.75 -8.25 14.94
C GLY A 218 -1.65 -9.30 14.79
N GLY A 219 -1.59 -10.30 15.67
CA GLY A 219 -0.67 -11.43 15.57
C GLY A 219 -0.95 -12.28 14.33
N ILE A 220 -2.22 -12.63 14.07
CA ILE A 220 -2.63 -13.38 12.87
C ILE A 220 -2.29 -12.59 11.60
N GLN A 221 -2.61 -11.30 11.56
CA GLN A 221 -2.31 -10.43 10.42
C GLN A 221 -0.79 -10.32 10.19
N GLY A 222 -0.01 -10.11 11.24
CA GLY A 222 1.44 -10.08 11.17
C GLY A 222 2.03 -11.40 10.65
N PHE A 223 1.50 -12.53 11.13
CA PHE A 223 1.91 -13.85 10.66
C PHE A 223 1.59 -14.06 9.18
N LEU A 224 0.35 -13.79 8.75
CA LEU A 224 -0.04 -13.88 7.34
C LEU A 224 0.81 -12.97 6.45
N PHE A 225 1.09 -11.75 6.90
CA PHE A 225 1.94 -10.81 6.18
C PHE A 225 3.36 -11.37 5.99
N VAL A 226 3.95 -11.94 7.04
CA VAL A 226 5.28 -12.55 6.95
C VAL A 226 5.28 -13.76 6.02
N VAL A 227 4.26 -14.63 6.09
CA VAL A 227 4.13 -15.78 5.19
C VAL A 227 4.02 -15.32 3.73
N ILE A 228 3.21 -14.30 3.44
CA ILE A 228 3.10 -13.72 2.09
C ILE A 228 4.45 -13.15 1.65
N LEU A 229 5.15 -12.40 2.51
CA LEU A 229 6.42 -11.76 2.17
C LEU A 229 7.52 -12.80 1.90
N LEU A 230 7.66 -13.80 2.77
CA LEU A 230 8.62 -14.88 2.60
C LEU A 230 8.27 -15.76 1.39
N GLY A 231 6.98 -16.07 1.20
CA GLY A 231 6.50 -16.79 0.03
C GLY A 231 6.81 -16.07 -1.28
N ALA A 232 6.59 -14.74 -1.33
CA ALA A 232 6.94 -13.91 -2.47
C ALA A 232 8.45 -13.92 -2.74
N LEU A 233 9.27 -13.83 -1.69
CA LEU A 233 10.72 -13.85 -1.79
C LEU A 233 11.24 -15.20 -2.34
N LEU A 234 10.71 -16.31 -1.84
CA LEU A 234 11.05 -17.65 -2.32
C LEU A 234 10.64 -17.84 -3.80
N THR A 235 9.46 -17.37 -4.18
CA THR A 235 8.97 -17.47 -5.58
C THR A 235 9.79 -16.59 -6.52
N MET A 236 10.13 -15.36 -6.13
CA MET A 236 10.99 -14.47 -6.93
C MET A 236 12.39 -15.03 -7.10
N GLN A 237 12.95 -15.71 -6.08
CA GLN A 237 14.25 -16.36 -6.21
C GLN A 237 14.23 -17.44 -7.30
N LYS A 238 13.18 -18.27 -7.34
CA LYS A 238 13.03 -19.31 -8.38
C LYS A 238 13.07 -18.68 -9.78
N VAL A 239 12.33 -17.59 -9.98
CA VAL A 239 12.30 -16.87 -11.27
C VAL A 239 13.65 -16.23 -11.62
N ASN A 240 14.34 -15.66 -10.64
CA ASN A 240 15.65 -15.05 -10.85
C ASN A 240 16.75 -16.09 -11.16
N ALA A 241 16.71 -17.26 -10.51
CA ALA A 241 17.65 -18.35 -10.75
C ALA A 241 17.55 -18.88 -12.19
N GLU A 242 16.33 -18.98 -12.73
CA GLU A 242 16.09 -19.35 -14.12
C GLU A 242 16.65 -18.30 -15.09
N ARG A 243 16.42 -17.01 -14.82
CA ARG A 243 16.95 -15.90 -15.65
C ARG A 243 18.47 -15.82 -15.67
N LEU A 244 19.11 -16.08 -14.54
CA LEU A 244 20.57 -16.16 -14.44
C LEU A 244 21.13 -17.30 -15.29
N GLY A 245 20.41 -18.42 -15.38
CA GLY A 245 20.75 -19.53 -16.28
C GLY A 245 20.65 -19.18 -17.76
N GLU A 246 19.78 -18.24 -18.13
CA GLU A 246 19.57 -17.80 -19.52
C GLU A 246 20.57 -16.73 -20.00
N GLY A 247 21.49 -16.27 -19.14
CA GLY A 247 22.56 -15.34 -19.53
C GLY A 247 22.09 -13.92 -19.84
N THR A 248 20.91 -13.51 -19.36
CA THR A 248 20.41 -12.15 -19.59
C THR A 248 21.24 -11.12 -18.82
N PRO A 249 21.71 -10.02 -19.44
CA PRO A 249 22.53 -9.02 -18.78
C PRO A 249 21.72 -8.25 -17.74
N ILE A 250 21.97 -8.51 -16.46
CA ILE A 250 21.29 -7.86 -15.33
C ILE A 250 21.98 -6.52 -15.04
N THR A 251 21.19 -5.45 -14.92
CA THR A 251 21.68 -4.13 -14.49
C THR A 251 22.33 -4.20 -13.10
N GLU A 252 23.38 -3.40 -12.84
CA GLU A 252 24.15 -3.44 -11.57
C GLU A 252 23.26 -3.32 -10.31
N ARG A 253 22.25 -2.45 -10.35
CA ARG A 253 21.26 -2.32 -9.26
C ARG A 253 20.46 -3.60 -9.05
N ALA A 254 20.01 -4.23 -10.14
CA ALA A 254 19.28 -5.48 -10.06
C ALA A 254 20.17 -6.63 -9.55
N GLN A 255 21.49 -6.63 -9.86
CA GLN A 255 22.43 -7.60 -9.28
C GLN A 255 22.56 -7.43 -7.76
N MET A 256 22.63 -6.20 -7.25
CA MET A 256 22.67 -5.95 -5.81
C MET A 256 21.41 -6.47 -5.11
N PHE A 257 20.23 -6.17 -5.66
CA PHE A 257 18.98 -6.69 -5.12
C PHE A 257 18.92 -8.22 -5.22
N ALA A 258 19.32 -8.81 -6.34
CA ALA A 258 19.37 -10.26 -6.51
C ALA A 258 20.24 -10.92 -5.44
N LYS A 259 21.44 -10.37 -5.16
CA LYS A 259 22.33 -10.89 -4.12
C LYS A 259 21.73 -10.81 -2.71
N ILE A 260 21.00 -9.72 -2.41
CA ILE A 260 20.28 -9.60 -1.13
C ILE A 260 19.17 -10.65 -1.07
N PHE A 261 18.38 -10.78 -2.13
CA PHE A 261 17.29 -11.76 -2.21
C PHE A 261 17.80 -13.19 -2.12
N ASP A 262 18.89 -13.53 -2.79
CA ASP A 262 19.50 -14.86 -2.74
C ASP A 262 19.94 -15.19 -1.32
N LYS A 263 20.67 -14.29 -0.67
CA LYS A 263 21.11 -14.48 0.72
C LYS A 263 19.92 -14.61 1.68
N THR A 264 18.92 -13.75 1.57
CA THR A 264 17.72 -13.81 2.41
C THR A 264 16.91 -15.08 2.13
N SER A 265 16.86 -15.54 0.88
CA SER A 265 16.12 -16.74 0.48
C SER A 265 16.81 -18.02 0.94
N GLU A 266 18.15 -18.08 0.84
CA GLU A 266 18.93 -19.17 1.43
C GLU A 266 18.69 -19.27 2.94
N GLN A 267 18.74 -18.13 3.64
CA GLN A 267 18.41 -18.08 5.06
C GLN A 267 16.96 -18.50 5.33
N ALA A 268 16.01 -18.13 4.48
CA ALA A 268 14.62 -18.52 4.62
C ALA A 268 14.40 -20.03 4.40
N LYS A 269 15.17 -20.67 3.51
CA LYS A 269 15.09 -22.12 3.25
C LYS A 269 15.64 -22.95 4.41
N VAL A 270 16.70 -22.49 5.08
CA VAL A 270 17.26 -23.19 6.24
C VAL A 270 16.55 -22.84 7.56
N SER A 271 15.72 -21.80 7.55
CA SER A 271 14.95 -21.35 8.71
C SER A 271 13.95 -22.41 9.15
N ARG A 272 13.67 -22.46 10.46
CA ARG A 272 12.61 -23.33 11.02
C ARG A 272 11.21 -22.99 10.47
N LEU A 273 11.04 -21.78 9.93
CA LEU A 273 9.80 -21.34 9.29
C LEU A 273 9.61 -21.86 7.86
N ALA A 274 10.66 -22.39 7.22
CA ALA A 274 10.60 -22.89 5.85
C ALA A 274 9.41 -23.83 5.57
N PRO A 275 9.15 -24.90 6.36
CA PRO A 275 8.03 -25.80 6.10
C PRO A 275 6.66 -25.10 6.22
N ILE A 276 6.52 -24.17 7.17
CA ILE A 276 5.28 -23.42 7.38
C ILE A 276 5.04 -22.49 6.20
N VAL A 277 6.08 -21.77 5.76
CA VAL A 277 6.00 -20.88 4.61
C VAL A 277 5.68 -21.68 3.36
N ALA A 278 6.34 -22.82 3.11
CA ALA A 278 6.06 -23.67 1.96
C ALA A 278 4.60 -24.17 1.97
N GLN A 279 4.10 -24.64 3.11
CA GLN A 279 2.72 -25.13 3.24
C GLN A 279 1.67 -24.03 3.05
N LEU A 280 1.94 -22.81 3.52
CA LEU A 280 0.99 -21.69 3.49
C LEU A 280 1.27 -20.69 2.37
N ASN A 281 2.22 -20.97 1.46
CA ASN A 281 2.63 -20.03 0.44
C ASN A 281 1.47 -19.76 -0.55
N PRO A 282 0.86 -18.55 -0.56
CA PRO A 282 -0.24 -18.28 -1.47
C PRO A 282 0.22 -18.27 -2.93
N PHE A 283 1.50 -18.02 -3.21
CA PHE A 283 2.05 -18.05 -4.55
C PHE A 283 2.12 -19.46 -5.15
N GLU A 284 2.08 -20.51 -4.33
CA GLU A 284 2.08 -21.90 -4.83
C GLU A 284 0.66 -22.47 -4.91
N HIS A 285 -0.24 -22.02 -4.03
CA HIS A 285 -1.59 -22.57 -3.89
C HIS A 285 -2.67 -21.78 -4.63
N VAL A 286 -2.49 -20.48 -4.87
CA VAL A 286 -3.46 -19.63 -5.57
C VAL A 286 -3.11 -19.58 -7.05
N PRO A 287 -3.92 -20.14 -7.97
CA PRO A 287 -3.59 -20.24 -9.39
C PRO A 287 -3.24 -18.90 -10.04
N GLN A 288 -3.90 -17.82 -9.61
CA GLN A 288 -3.65 -16.48 -10.11
C GLN A 288 -2.25 -15.96 -9.74
N LEU A 289 -1.74 -16.32 -8.56
CA LEU A 289 -0.41 -15.91 -8.08
C LEU A 289 0.70 -16.85 -8.55
N LYS A 290 0.37 -18.12 -8.79
CA LYS A 290 1.31 -19.12 -9.32
C LYS A 290 1.86 -18.74 -10.69
N ASN A 291 1.05 -18.07 -11.50
CA ASN A 291 1.43 -17.65 -12.85
C ASN A 291 2.21 -16.32 -12.88
N ILE A 292 2.64 -15.76 -11.74
CA ILE A 292 3.44 -14.53 -11.73
C ILE A 292 4.74 -14.68 -12.51
N GLY A 293 5.39 -15.85 -12.45
CA GLY A 293 6.56 -16.15 -13.27
C GLY A 293 6.24 -16.13 -14.77
N GLU A 294 5.15 -16.78 -15.18
CA GLU A 294 4.67 -16.75 -16.58
C GLU A 294 4.36 -15.32 -17.03
N TRP A 295 3.72 -14.52 -16.17
CA TRP A 295 3.38 -13.13 -16.45
C TRP A 295 4.63 -12.25 -16.60
N GLN A 296 5.63 -12.40 -15.73
CA GLN A 296 6.88 -11.66 -15.85
C GLN A 296 7.66 -12.02 -17.12
N ARG A 297 7.73 -13.30 -17.47
CA ARG A 297 8.30 -13.75 -18.75
C ARG A 297 7.51 -13.21 -19.93
N GLY A 298 6.18 -13.15 -19.81
CA GLY A 298 5.32 -12.52 -20.81
C GLY A 298 5.59 -11.07 -21.01
N MET A 299 5.70 -10.30 -19.94
CA MET A 299 6.08 -8.89 -20.05
C MET A 299 7.46 -8.74 -20.70
N GLU A 300 8.42 -9.60 -20.40
CA GLU A 300 9.74 -9.58 -21.02
C GLU A 300 9.70 -9.88 -22.53
N THR A 301 8.97 -10.92 -22.92
CA THR A 301 8.71 -11.27 -24.33
C THR A 301 7.98 -10.14 -25.08
N LEU A 302 7.03 -9.47 -24.43
CA LEU A 302 6.28 -8.36 -25.02
C LEU A 302 7.12 -7.08 -25.16
N ILE A 303 8.15 -6.90 -24.33
CA ILE A 303 9.05 -5.74 -24.39
C ILE A 303 10.13 -5.92 -25.48
N ASP A 304 10.50 -7.16 -25.81
CA ASP A 304 11.46 -7.49 -26.87
C ASP A 304 10.75 -7.59 -28.24
N PRO A 305 11.00 -6.67 -29.18
CA PRO A 305 10.31 -6.67 -30.48
C PRO A 305 10.59 -7.94 -31.30
N THR A 306 11.75 -8.56 -31.13
CA THR A 306 12.12 -9.78 -31.87
C THR A 306 11.27 -10.96 -31.39
N LYS A 307 11.17 -11.12 -30.07
CA LYS A 307 10.36 -12.18 -29.45
C LYS A 307 8.87 -11.93 -29.67
N LEU A 308 8.43 -10.67 -29.64
CA LEU A 308 7.06 -10.28 -29.94
C LEU A 308 6.68 -10.65 -31.38
N ASN A 309 7.52 -10.36 -32.38
CA ASN A 309 7.21 -10.74 -33.77
C ASN A 309 7.12 -12.27 -33.92
N ALA A 310 8.07 -13.01 -33.33
CA ALA A 310 8.02 -14.47 -33.32
C ALA A 310 6.76 -15.03 -32.61
N LEU A 311 6.30 -14.36 -31.55
CA LEU A 311 5.04 -14.68 -30.87
C LEU A 311 3.83 -14.41 -31.78
N LEU A 312 3.82 -13.30 -32.51
CA LEU A 312 2.74 -12.96 -33.44
C LEU A 312 2.59 -13.96 -34.60
N ASP A 313 3.69 -14.59 -35.02
CA ASP A 313 3.68 -15.60 -36.10
C ASP A 313 3.12 -16.97 -35.66
N GLN A 314 2.83 -17.15 -34.37
CA GLN A 314 2.34 -18.44 -33.88
C GLN A 314 0.88 -18.70 -34.26
N PRO A 315 0.52 -19.97 -34.58
CA PRO A 315 -0.83 -20.31 -35.04
C PRO A 315 -1.92 -19.94 -34.01
N ALA A 316 -1.64 -20.10 -32.71
CA ALA A 316 -2.58 -19.73 -31.66
C ALA A 316 -2.84 -18.21 -31.59
N ILE A 317 -1.83 -17.39 -31.87
CA ILE A 317 -1.97 -15.92 -31.93
C ILE A 317 -2.67 -15.50 -33.23
N GLN A 318 -2.45 -16.21 -34.33
CA GLN A 318 -3.20 -16.00 -35.59
C GLN A 318 -4.68 -16.36 -35.42
N GLU A 319 -5.01 -17.41 -34.66
CA GLU A 319 -6.39 -17.74 -34.31
C GLU A 319 -7.03 -16.63 -33.47
N LEU A 320 -6.31 -16.12 -32.46
CA LEU A 320 -6.74 -14.94 -31.68
C LEU A 320 -7.00 -13.73 -32.59
N LYS A 321 -6.11 -13.46 -33.54
CA LYS A 321 -6.24 -12.36 -34.51
C LYS A 321 -7.51 -12.46 -35.35
N ASN A 322 -7.93 -13.68 -35.68
CA ASN A 322 -9.13 -13.94 -36.48
C ASN A 322 -10.44 -13.86 -35.68
N ARG A 323 -10.39 -13.65 -34.36
CA ARG A 323 -11.61 -13.47 -33.57
C ARG A 323 -12.31 -12.15 -33.92
N VAL A 324 -13.64 -12.16 -33.80
CA VAL A 324 -14.50 -11.02 -34.13
C VAL A 324 -14.17 -9.80 -33.25
N ASP A 325 -13.98 -10.00 -31.94
CA ASP A 325 -13.63 -8.95 -30.97
C ASP A 325 -12.28 -8.30 -31.27
N VAL A 326 -11.29 -9.07 -31.73
CA VAL A 326 -9.98 -8.54 -32.15
C VAL A 326 -10.12 -7.75 -33.46
N THR A 327 -10.89 -8.27 -34.41
CA THR A 327 -11.12 -7.58 -35.70
C THR A 327 -11.85 -6.24 -35.50
N GLU A 328 -12.87 -6.19 -34.65
CA GLU A 328 -13.55 -4.95 -34.26
C GLU A 328 -12.59 -3.96 -33.58
N THR A 329 -11.68 -4.47 -32.74
CA THR A 329 -10.66 -3.64 -32.08
C THR A 329 -9.66 -3.07 -33.09
N ILE A 330 -9.23 -3.87 -34.09
CA ILE A 330 -8.38 -3.42 -35.19
C ILE A 330 -9.10 -2.37 -36.05
N ALA A 331 -10.40 -2.52 -36.28
CA ALA A 331 -11.19 -1.52 -36.99
C ALA A 331 -11.18 -0.17 -36.24
N LYS A 332 -11.41 -0.18 -34.92
CA LYS A 332 -11.31 1.01 -34.06
C LYS A 332 -9.91 1.63 -34.04
N LEU A 333 -8.86 0.81 -34.03
CA LEU A 333 -7.48 1.29 -34.10
C LEU A 333 -7.16 1.99 -35.43
N ASN A 334 -7.78 1.56 -36.52
CA ASN A 334 -7.60 2.18 -37.84
C ASN A 334 -8.33 3.52 -37.99
N GLU A 335 -9.26 3.85 -37.09
CA GLU A 335 -9.90 5.18 -37.04
C GLU A 335 -8.91 6.27 -36.58
N ASP A 336 -7.90 5.91 -35.77
CA ASP A 336 -6.82 6.82 -35.38
C ASP A 336 -5.77 6.92 -36.52
N PRO A 337 -5.60 8.10 -37.16
CA PRO A 337 -4.69 8.27 -38.28
C PRO A 337 -3.22 8.03 -37.91
N GLU A 338 -2.81 8.25 -36.66
CA GLU A 338 -1.44 7.97 -36.24
C GLU A 338 -1.20 6.48 -36.08
N THR A 339 -2.14 5.78 -35.44
CA THR A 339 -2.09 4.32 -35.29
C THR A 339 -2.19 3.63 -36.65
N ARG A 340 -3.06 4.11 -37.54
CA ARG A 340 -3.19 3.62 -38.92
C ARG A 340 -1.88 3.77 -39.71
N LYS A 341 -1.17 4.90 -39.58
CA LYS A 341 0.15 5.09 -40.24
C LYS A 341 1.17 4.07 -39.74
N LEU A 342 1.16 3.76 -38.45
CA LEU A 342 2.10 2.81 -37.86
C LEU A 342 1.75 1.37 -38.22
N LEU A 343 0.48 0.98 -38.17
CA LEU A 343 0.00 -0.34 -38.53
C LEU A 343 0.24 -0.67 -40.02
N ASN A 344 0.09 0.31 -40.91
CA ASN A 344 0.32 0.11 -42.36
C ASN A 344 1.79 0.23 -42.77
N SER A 345 2.71 0.48 -41.83
CA SER A 345 4.10 0.82 -42.19
C SER A 345 4.93 -0.36 -42.75
N ASN A 346 4.39 -1.59 -42.80
CA ASN A 346 5.10 -2.84 -43.13
C ASN A 346 6.42 -3.05 -42.36
N LYS A 347 6.68 -2.25 -41.32
CA LYS A 347 7.85 -2.36 -40.46
C LYS A 347 7.57 -3.34 -39.33
N PRO A 348 8.58 -4.07 -38.84
CA PRO A 348 8.44 -4.88 -37.63
C PRO A 348 7.95 -4.01 -36.47
N VAL A 349 7.18 -4.61 -35.56
CA VAL A 349 6.58 -3.88 -34.42
C VAL A 349 7.69 -3.27 -33.58
N SER A 350 7.80 -1.93 -33.59
CA SER A 350 8.77 -1.22 -32.75
C SER A 350 8.29 -1.19 -31.29
N LYS A 351 9.22 -1.01 -30.36
CA LYS A 351 8.89 -0.88 -28.92
C LYS A 351 7.93 0.28 -28.66
N GLU A 352 8.13 1.39 -29.34
CA GLU A 352 7.28 2.58 -29.24
C GLU A 352 5.87 2.29 -29.75
N LEU A 353 5.74 1.54 -30.85
CA LEU A 353 4.44 1.11 -31.37
C LEU A 353 3.74 0.17 -30.40
N ALA A 354 4.43 -0.84 -29.88
CA ALA A 354 3.88 -1.78 -28.90
C ALA A 354 3.37 -1.03 -27.65
N ILE A 355 4.18 -0.10 -27.12
CA ILE A 355 3.79 0.73 -25.99
C ILE A 355 2.57 1.60 -26.34
N LYS A 356 2.55 2.25 -27.51
CA LYS A 356 1.43 3.09 -27.95
C LYS A 356 0.13 2.28 -28.10
N LEU A 357 0.21 1.07 -28.67
CA LEU A 357 -0.91 0.15 -28.80
C LEU A 357 -1.42 -0.31 -27.43
N LEU A 358 -0.52 -0.64 -26.49
CA LEU A 358 -0.88 -1.01 -25.12
C LEU A 358 -1.58 0.12 -24.35
N TYR A 359 -1.35 1.38 -24.74
CA TYR A 359 -2.03 2.54 -24.17
C TYR A 359 -3.32 2.92 -24.90
N HIS A 360 -3.65 2.29 -26.04
CA HIS A 360 -4.85 2.61 -26.81
C HIS A 360 -6.12 2.07 -26.13
N PRO A 361 -7.19 2.87 -25.97
CA PRO A 361 -8.39 2.47 -25.22
C PRO A 361 -9.05 1.21 -25.76
N ALA A 362 -9.12 1.06 -27.09
CA ALA A 362 -9.70 -0.14 -27.72
C ALA A 362 -8.95 -1.44 -27.35
N ILE A 363 -7.61 -1.38 -27.24
CA ILE A 363 -6.80 -2.54 -26.83
C ILE A 363 -7.02 -2.85 -25.34
N LEU A 364 -7.10 -1.82 -24.50
CA LEU A 364 -7.35 -2.01 -23.08
C LEU A 364 -8.75 -2.62 -22.82
N ASP A 365 -9.76 -2.18 -23.56
CA ASP A 365 -11.10 -2.77 -23.51
C ASP A 365 -11.11 -4.24 -23.92
N LEU A 366 -10.33 -4.61 -24.95
CA LEU A 366 -10.15 -6.00 -25.36
C LEU A 366 -9.46 -6.82 -24.26
N ILE A 367 -8.41 -6.28 -23.62
CA ILE A 367 -7.71 -6.92 -22.49
C ILE A 367 -8.62 -7.08 -21.27
N ASP A 368 -9.62 -6.22 -21.10
CA ASP A 368 -10.56 -6.33 -19.98
C ASP A 368 -11.60 -7.46 -20.16
N GLN A 369 -11.78 -7.95 -21.40
CA GLN A 369 -12.69 -9.06 -21.68
C GLN A 369 -12.13 -10.39 -21.14
N ALA A 370 -12.86 -11.01 -20.21
CA ALA A 370 -12.43 -12.27 -19.58
C ALA A 370 -12.12 -13.37 -20.61
N LYS A 371 -12.96 -13.53 -21.63
CA LYS A 371 -12.79 -14.52 -22.72
C LYS A 371 -11.55 -14.25 -23.58
N PHE A 372 -11.18 -12.99 -23.78
CA PHE A 372 -9.97 -12.65 -24.51
C PHE A 372 -8.74 -12.98 -23.65
N ARG A 373 -8.73 -12.59 -22.37
CA ARG A 373 -7.62 -12.90 -21.45
C ARG A 373 -7.36 -14.40 -21.33
N GLU A 374 -8.41 -15.21 -21.17
CA GLU A 374 -8.26 -16.65 -21.07
C GLU A 374 -7.62 -17.25 -22.33
N ALA A 375 -8.08 -16.84 -23.52
CA ALA A 375 -7.53 -17.29 -24.78
C ALA A 375 -6.09 -16.77 -25.00
N ALA A 376 -5.82 -15.51 -24.69
CA ALA A 376 -4.49 -14.91 -24.80
C ALA A 376 -3.49 -15.60 -23.86
N MET A 377 -3.88 -15.87 -22.61
CA MET A 377 -3.04 -16.60 -21.65
C MET A 377 -2.83 -18.06 -22.07
N SER A 378 -3.83 -18.70 -22.70
CA SER A 378 -3.67 -20.05 -23.25
C SER A 378 -2.66 -20.05 -24.38
N ALA A 379 -2.86 -19.20 -25.39
CA ALA A 379 -1.95 -19.08 -26.53
C ALA A 379 -0.53 -18.76 -26.07
N PHE A 380 -0.38 -17.84 -25.12
CA PHE A 380 0.91 -17.45 -24.57
C PHE A 380 1.61 -18.59 -23.81
N ARG A 381 0.85 -19.42 -23.09
CA ARG A 381 1.40 -20.60 -22.41
C ARG A 381 1.88 -21.65 -23.40
N ASP A 382 1.14 -21.85 -24.48
CA ASP A 382 1.50 -22.79 -25.54
C ASP A 382 2.76 -22.33 -26.31
N THR A 383 2.96 -21.01 -26.40
CA THR A 383 4.18 -20.40 -26.94
C THR A 383 5.41 -20.63 -26.07
N ILE A 384 5.32 -20.31 -24.77
CA ILE A 384 6.52 -20.28 -23.92
C ILE A 384 6.99 -21.68 -23.57
N LYS A 385 6.07 -22.64 -23.38
CA LYS A 385 6.48 -23.99 -23.04
C LYS A 385 7.25 -24.53 -24.24
N PRO A 386 8.59 -24.70 -24.15
CA PRO A 386 9.33 -25.33 -25.24
C PRO A 386 8.65 -26.66 -25.48
N HIS A 387 8.38 -27.00 -26.74
CA HIS A 387 7.99 -28.35 -27.09
C HIS A 387 9.11 -29.27 -26.59
N THR A 388 8.98 -29.79 -25.38
CA THR A 388 9.68 -30.99 -24.93
C THR A 388 9.10 -32.10 -25.78
N GLY A 389 9.59 -32.19 -27.01
CA GLY A 389 9.22 -33.24 -27.94
C GLY A 389 9.46 -34.59 -27.25
N PRO A 390 8.59 -35.58 -27.45
CA PRO A 390 8.70 -36.90 -26.82
C PRO A 390 9.88 -37.75 -27.38
N GLY A 391 11.01 -37.14 -27.73
CA GLY A 391 12.03 -37.75 -28.60
C GLY A 391 13.50 -37.54 -28.22
N SER A 392 13.83 -37.25 -26.95
CA SER A 392 15.21 -37.28 -26.48
C SER A 392 15.31 -38.02 -25.15
N GLY A 393 15.18 -39.34 -25.24
CA GLY A 393 15.52 -40.33 -24.21
C GLY A 393 16.41 -41.39 -24.83
#